data_AF-A0A651GWZ8-F1
#
_entry.id   AF-A0A651GWZ8-F1
#
_cell.length_a   1.000
_cell.length_b   1.000
_cell.length_c   1.000
_cell.angle_alpha   90.00
_cell.angle_beta   90.00
_cell.angle_gamma   90.00
#
_symmetry.space_group_name_H-M   'P 1'
#
loop_
_entity.id
_entity.type
_entity.pdbx_description
1 polymer ?
#
loop_
_entity_poly.entity_id
_entity_poly.type
_entity_poly.pdbx_seq_one_letter_code
_entity_poly.pdbx_strand_id
1 'polypeptide(L)'
;MDRFRIRSVDGEPVGREVLSREVVTQPEDRIVLVGTAEPPPPPPAPSTSSSSSSSSTTSSSSLPPEPSGVPGIDDPVWNRLAECESNGNWSLVHRATSSITYYGGLQFHSDTWRSVGGQGLPHEAPRREQIRRAQILLSQPWATWGNQWPACSRMLGLS
;
A
#
# COMPACT_ATOMS: atom_id res chain seq x y z
N MET A 1 -5.67 -34.70 4.55
CA MET A 1 -6.75 -34.08 5.38
C MET A 1 -6.15 -33.27 6.52
N ASP A 2 -6.74 -32.13 6.88
CA ASP A 2 -6.36 -31.36 8.07
C ASP A 2 -6.96 -31.97 9.35
N ARG A 3 -6.14 -32.20 10.38
CA ARG A 3 -6.59 -32.55 11.74
C ARG A 3 -6.57 -31.30 12.61
N PHE A 4 -7.67 -31.07 13.33
CA PHE A 4 -7.83 -29.91 14.21
C PHE A 4 -7.96 -30.32 15.68
N ARG A 5 -7.49 -29.47 16.58
CA ARG A 5 -7.89 -29.45 17.99
C ARG A 5 -8.96 -28.38 18.15
N ILE A 6 -10.11 -28.76 18.69
CA ILE A 6 -11.19 -27.81 18.99
C ILE A 6 -11.13 -27.47 20.49
N ARG A 7 -11.10 -26.19 20.84
CA ARG A 7 -11.41 -25.71 22.21
C ARG A 7 -12.89 -25.41 22.25
N SER A 8 -13.60 -26.00 23.22
CA SER A 8 -15.03 -25.76 23.45
C SER A 8 -15.28 -25.19 24.84
N VAL A 9 -16.27 -24.31 24.96
CA VAL A 9 -16.83 -23.82 26.23
C VAL A 9 -18.34 -24.09 26.19
N ASP A 10 -18.89 -24.71 27.23
CA ASP A 10 -20.31 -25.14 27.29
C ASP A 10 -20.78 -26.03 26.10
N GLY A 11 -19.86 -26.82 25.52
CA GLY A 11 -20.15 -27.68 24.38
C GLY A 11 -20.11 -26.96 23.02
N GLU A 12 -19.98 -25.64 22.99
CA GLU A 12 -19.87 -24.85 21.77
C GLU A 12 -18.39 -24.64 21.38
N PRO A 13 -17.99 -24.93 20.13
CA PRO A 13 -16.61 -24.79 19.70
C PRO A 13 -16.20 -23.31 19.59
N VAL A 14 -15.38 -22.83 20.53
CA VAL A 14 -14.90 -21.43 20.61
C VAL A 14 -13.59 -21.19 19.85
N GLY A 15 -12.94 -22.24 19.34
CA GLY A 15 -11.74 -22.08 18.52
C GLY A 15 -11.20 -23.41 17.97
N ARG A 16 -10.51 -23.34 16.83
CA ARG A 16 -9.84 -24.49 16.20
C ARG A 16 -8.36 -24.18 15.94
N GLU A 17 -7.50 -25.11 16.32
CA GLU A 17 -6.06 -25.09 16.04
C GLU A 17 -5.72 -26.24 15.07
N VAL A 18 -5.02 -25.94 13.98
CA VAL A 18 -4.59 -26.98 13.02
C VAL A 18 -3.40 -27.72 13.62
N LEU A 19 -3.58 -28.99 13.97
CA LEU A 19 -2.51 -29.82 14.55
C LEU A 19 -1.63 -30.46 13.47
N SER A 20 -2.23 -30.83 12.33
CA SER A 20 -1.48 -31.39 11.21
C SER A 20 -2.26 -31.19 9.92
N ARG A 21 -1.53 -30.90 8.84
CA ARG A 21 -2.06 -30.78 7.49
C ARG A 21 -1.39 -31.81 6.63
N GLU A 22 -2.14 -32.84 6.24
CA GLU A 22 -1.68 -33.81 5.25
C GLU A 22 -2.15 -33.36 3.87
N VAL A 23 -1.19 -33.08 2.99
CA VAL A 23 -1.42 -32.66 1.60
C VAL A 23 -1.73 -33.89 0.77
N VAL A 24 -2.98 -34.01 0.32
CA VAL A 24 -3.47 -35.17 -0.46
C VAL A 24 -3.07 -35.07 -1.94
N THR A 25 -2.91 -33.84 -2.44
CA THR A 25 -2.50 -33.58 -3.83
C THR A 25 -1.52 -32.41 -3.83
N GLN A 26 -0.41 -32.56 -4.54
CA GLN A 26 0.59 -31.50 -4.69
C GLN A 26 -0.04 -30.29 -5.41
N PRO A 27 0.17 -29.06 -4.93
CA PRO A 27 -0.25 -27.87 -5.67
C PRO A 27 0.59 -27.74 -6.94
N GLU A 28 -0.04 -27.34 -8.05
CA GLU A 28 0.70 -27.01 -9.28
C GLU A 28 1.39 -25.65 -9.13
N ASP A 29 2.66 -25.57 -9.53
CA ASP A 29 3.42 -24.33 -9.53
C ASP A 29 2.85 -23.35 -10.57
N ARG A 30 2.37 -22.20 -10.11
CA ARG A 30 1.97 -21.10 -10.98
C ARG A 30 3.18 -20.19 -11.25
N ILE A 31 3.55 -20.04 -12.51
CA ILE A 31 4.58 -19.08 -12.93
C ILE A 31 4.06 -17.66 -12.64
N VAL A 32 4.68 -16.96 -11.69
CA VAL A 32 4.42 -15.54 -11.42
C VAL A 32 5.49 -14.71 -12.12
N LEU A 33 5.09 -13.90 -13.09
CA LEU A 33 5.98 -12.97 -13.77
C LEU A 33 6.29 -11.80 -12.81
N VAL A 34 7.42 -11.88 -12.11
CA VAL A 34 7.94 -10.77 -11.29
C VAL A 34 8.82 -9.87 -12.15
N GLY A 35 8.57 -8.56 -12.14
CA GLY A 35 9.42 -7.60 -12.85
C GLY A 35 10.82 -7.55 -12.21
N THR A 36 11.85 -7.96 -12.95
CA THR A 36 13.26 -7.99 -12.50
C THR A 36 13.92 -6.59 -12.51
N ALA A 37 13.14 -5.52 -12.58
CA ALA A 37 13.68 -4.16 -12.61
C ALA A 37 14.28 -3.80 -11.25
N GLU A 38 15.60 -3.67 -11.21
CA GLU A 38 16.34 -3.19 -10.04
C GLU A 38 15.82 -1.79 -9.67
N PRO A 39 15.39 -1.56 -8.41
CA PRO A 39 15.03 -0.22 -7.98
C PRO A 39 16.25 0.71 -8.12
N PRO A 40 16.09 1.96 -8.57
CA PRO A 40 17.20 2.89 -8.66
C PRO A 40 17.85 3.04 -7.26
N PRO A 41 19.19 3.14 -7.20
CA PRO A 41 19.89 3.20 -5.92
C PRO A 41 19.37 4.39 -5.10
N PRO A 42 19.15 4.21 -3.79
CA PRO A 42 18.76 5.31 -2.92
C PRO A 42 19.84 6.41 -2.98
N PRO A 43 19.46 7.70 -2.91
CA PRO A 43 20.43 8.79 -2.78
C PRO A 43 21.33 8.54 -1.55
N PRO A 44 22.61 8.95 -1.59
CA PRO A 44 23.55 8.66 -0.52
C PRO A 44 23.05 9.22 0.82
N ALA A 45 22.92 8.35 1.81
CA ALA A 45 22.55 8.73 3.17
C ALA A 45 23.67 9.58 3.81
N PRO A 46 23.34 10.62 4.61
CA PRO A 46 24.31 11.22 5.50
C PRO A 46 24.67 10.24 6.63
N SER A 47 25.97 10.02 6.83
CA SER A 47 26.52 9.17 7.88
C SER A 47 26.31 9.74 9.28
N THR A 48 25.56 8.99 10.08
CA THR A 48 25.58 8.77 11.53
C THR A 48 26.49 9.61 12.43
N SER A 49 25.89 10.20 13.47
CA SER A 49 26.41 10.15 14.84
C SER A 49 25.32 9.65 15.78
N SER A 50 25.58 8.51 16.39
CA SER A 50 24.82 7.87 17.45
C SER A 50 24.87 8.71 18.73
N SER A 51 23.75 8.80 19.45
CA SER A 51 23.75 8.89 20.92
C SER A 51 22.51 8.18 21.44
N SER A 52 22.75 6.98 21.95
CA SER A 52 21.85 6.15 22.72
C SER A 52 21.41 6.85 24.01
N SER A 53 20.15 6.69 24.40
CA SER A 53 19.77 6.51 25.81
C SER A 53 18.38 5.89 25.88
N SER A 54 18.40 4.60 26.22
CA SER A 54 17.42 3.77 26.92
C SER A 54 16.56 4.60 27.90
N SER A 55 15.32 4.26 28.22
CA SER A 55 14.87 2.97 28.78
C SER A 55 13.34 2.99 28.94
N SER A 56 12.71 1.81 28.80
CA SER A 56 11.73 1.19 29.72
C SER A 56 10.55 2.04 30.22
N THR A 57 9.29 1.64 30.26
CA THR A 57 8.55 0.36 30.35
C THR A 57 7.10 0.85 30.46
N THR A 58 6.08 0.21 29.89
CA THR A 58 5.26 -0.72 30.66
C THR A 58 4.46 -1.64 29.74
N SER A 59 4.47 -2.90 30.11
CA SER A 59 3.69 -4.00 29.57
C SER A 59 2.19 -3.77 29.69
N SER A 60 1.42 -4.18 28.68
CA SER A 60 0.38 -5.24 28.83
C SER A 60 -0.34 -5.52 27.51
N SER A 61 -0.10 -6.73 26.99
CA SER A 61 -1.06 -7.67 26.41
C SER A 61 -2.20 -7.18 25.51
N SER A 62 -2.03 -7.31 24.19
CA SER A 62 -2.83 -8.19 23.30
C SER A 62 -2.49 -7.89 21.83
N LEU A 63 -1.97 -8.89 21.10
CA LEU A 63 -1.41 -8.78 19.74
C LEU A 63 -2.47 -8.49 18.65
N PRO A 64 -2.32 -7.43 17.84
CA PRO A 64 -2.80 -7.34 16.46
C PRO A 64 -1.71 -7.83 15.47
N PRO A 65 -2.07 -8.19 14.21
CA PRO A 65 -1.19 -8.93 13.30
C PRO A 65 0.05 -8.14 12.90
N GLU A 66 1.14 -8.88 12.81
CA GLU A 66 2.43 -8.50 12.26
C GLU A 66 2.28 -7.81 10.90
N PRO A 67 2.66 -6.54 10.72
CA PRO A 67 2.77 -5.97 9.39
C PRO A 67 4.04 -6.52 8.74
N SER A 68 3.92 -7.67 8.09
CA SER A 68 4.72 -7.98 6.91
C SER A 68 4.30 -7.05 5.77
N GLY A 69 4.46 -5.74 6.00
CA GLY A 69 4.11 -4.68 5.07
C GLY A 69 5.40 -3.97 4.71
N VAL A 70 5.81 -4.09 3.46
CA VAL A 70 6.87 -3.25 2.90
C VAL A 70 6.46 -1.79 3.17
N PRO A 71 7.26 -0.97 3.89
CA PRO A 71 6.87 0.40 4.22
C PRO A 71 6.56 1.15 2.92
N GLY A 72 5.31 1.60 2.80
CA GLY A 72 4.79 2.36 1.64
C GLY A 72 3.76 1.64 0.77
N ILE A 73 3.53 0.33 0.91
CA ILE A 73 2.43 -0.35 0.19
C ILE A 73 1.13 -0.30 1.01
N ASP A 74 1.19 -0.45 2.33
CA ASP A 74 0.01 -0.46 3.21
C ASP A 74 -0.24 0.88 3.88
N ASP A 75 0.27 1.97 3.31
CA ASP A 75 0.08 3.31 3.87
C ASP A 75 -1.43 3.64 3.89
N PRO A 76 -2.05 3.76 5.07
CA PRO A 76 -3.49 3.96 5.18
C PRO A 76 -3.91 5.29 4.56
N VAL A 77 -2.99 6.25 4.45
CA VAL A 77 -3.23 7.54 3.80
C VAL A 77 -3.52 7.37 2.31
N TRP A 78 -2.73 6.57 1.59
CA TRP A 78 -2.91 6.36 0.15
C TRP A 78 -4.17 5.58 -0.18
N ASN A 79 -4.54 4.60 0.66
CA ASN A 79 -5.82 3.90 0.51
C ASN A 79 -6.98 4.86 0.73
N ARG A 80 -6.99 5.61 1.85
CA ARG A 80 -8.03 6.61 2.13
C ARG A 80 -8.16 7.66 1.04
N LEU A 81 -7.03 8.09 0.48
CA LEU A 81 -7.02 8.99 -0.66
C LEU A 81 -7.67 8.32 -1.88
N ALA A 82 -7.27 7.11 -2.24
CA ALA A 82 -7.85 6.39 -3.36
C ALA A 82 -9.34 6.06 -3.14
N GLU A 83 -9.77 5.80 -1.91
CA GLU A 83 -11.19 5.65 -1.56
C GLU A 83 -11.97 6.94 -1.82
N CYS A 84 -11.40 8.10 -1.50
CA CYS A 84 -12.01 9.39 -1.83
C CYS A 84 -12.00 9.70 -3.33
N GLU A 85 -10.89 9.43 -4.02
CA GLU A 85 -10.65 9.84 -5.41
C GLU A 85 -11.28 8.90 -6.45
N SER A 86 -11.25 7.59 -6.19
CA SER A 86 -11.65 6.56 -7.15
C SER A 86 -12.51 5.45 -6.54
N ASN A 87 -12.98 5.62 -5.30
CA ASN A 87 -13.65 4.58 -4.54
C ASN A 87 -12.80 3.29 -4.42
N GLY A 88 -11.47 3.46 -4.37
CA GLY A 88 -10.49 2.38 -4.26
C GLY A 88 -10.19 1.66 -5.58
N ASN A 89 -10.69 2.14 -6.72
CA ASN A 89 -10.46 1.52 -8.02
C ASN A 89 -9.17 2.04 -8.69
N TRP A 90 -8.11 1.25 -8.59
CA TRP A 90 -6.78 1.58 -9.11
C TRP A 90 -6.66 1.53 -10.64
N SER A 91 -7.67 1.02 -11.34
CA SER A 91 -7.73 0.98 -12.81
C SER A 91 -8.80 1.93 -13.37
N LEU A 92 -9.33 2.84 -12.54
CA LEU A 92 -10.34 3.78 -12.96
C LEU A 92 -9.81 4.71 -14.07
N VAL A 93 -10.64 4.96 -15.06
CA VAL A 93 -10.44 6.02 -16.05
C VAL A 93 -11.66 6.92 -15.98
N HIS A 94 -11.47 8.17 -15.58
CA HIS A 94 -12.54 9.13 -15.40
C HIS A 94 -12.37 10.32 -16.34
N ARG A 95 -13.28 10.44 -17.31
CA ARG A 95 -13.32 11.58 -18.22
C ARG A 95 -14.10 12.72 -17.57
N ALA A 96 -13.39 13.73 -17.08
CA ALA A 96 -14.01 14.91 -16.47
C ALA A 96 -14.54 15.89 -17.51
N THR A 97 -13.78 16.09 -18.61
CA THR A 97 -14.20 16.97 -19.71
C THR A 97 -13.85 16.36 -21.06
N SER A 98 -14.20 17.05 -22.16
CA SER A 98 -13.86 16.60 -23.50
C SER A 98 -12.36 16.41 -23.72
N SER A 99 -11.53 17.15 -22.98
CA SER A 99 -10.07 17.18 -23.10
C SER A 99 -9.31 16.66 -21.88
N ILE A 100 -9.94 16.61 -20.69
CA ILE A 100 -9.29 16.21 -19.44
C ILE A 100 -9.79 14.83 -19.02
N THR A 101 -8.84 13.92 -18.82
CA THR A 101 -9.09 12.57 -18.31
C THR A 101 -8.14 12.28 -17.17
N TYR A 102 -8.69 11.73 -16.09
CA TYR A 102 -7.97 11.27 -14.91
C TYR A 102 -7.86 9.75 -14.91
N TYR A 103 -6.76 9.25 -14.35
CA TYR A 103 -6.42 7.84 -14.42
C TYR A 103 -5.96 7.29 -13.07
N GLY A 104 -6.32 6.03 -12.83
CA GLY A 104 -5.87 5.23 -11.72
C GLY A 104 -6.54 5.60 -10.39
N GLY A 105 -6.03 5.00 -9.31
CA GLY A 105 -6.65 5.10 -8.00
C GLY A 105 -6.51 6.49 -7.38
N LEU A 106 -5.46 7.21 -7.77
CA LEU A 106 -5.14 8.56 -7.28
C LEU A 106 -5.52 9.66 -8.29
N GLN A 107 -6.28 9.32 -9.34
CA GLN A 107 -6.81 10.28 -10.32
C GLN A 107 -5.72 11.18 -10.92
N PHE A 108 -4.62 10.59 -11.38
CA PHE A 108 -3.54 11.32 -12.02
C PHE A 108 -3.95 11.90 -13.38
N HIS A 109 -3.44 13.08 -13.72
CA HIS A 109 -3.38 13.53 -15.10
C HIS A 109 -2.20 12.88 -15.83
N SER A 110 -2.36 12.60 -17.13
CA SER A 110 -1.31 11.91 -17.89
C SER A 110 0.00 12.71 -17.99
N ASP A 111 -0.07 14.04 -18.01
CA ASP A 111 1.12 14.89 -18.07
C ASP A 111 1.89 14.90 -16.74
N THR A 112 1.17 15.00 -15.62
CA THR A 112 1.77 14.92 -14.29
C THR A 112 2.40 13.55 -14.04
N TRP A 113 1.74 12.47 -14.51
CA TRP A 113 2.30 11.12 -14.44
C TRP A 113 3.67 11.03 -15.13
N ARG A 114 3.77 11.57 -16.35
CA ARG A 114 5.02 11.59 -17.12
C ARG A 114 6.07 12.49 -16.49
N SER A 115 5.68 13.63 -15.90
CA SER A 115 6.63 14.55 -15.28
C SER A 115 7.36 13.94 -14.08
N VAL A 116 6.73 13.01 -13.37
CA VAL A 116 7.34 12.23 -12.28
C VAL A 116 7.93 10.90 -12.76
N GLY A 117 8.14 10.75 -14.08
CA GLY A 117 8.81 9.62 -14.73
C GLY A 117 7.95 8.37 -14.92
N GLY A 118 6.62 8.49 -14.78
CA GLY A 118 5.69 7.41 -15.01
C GLY A 118 5.64 7.01 -16.49
N GLN A 119 5.68 5.70 -16.75
CA GLN A 119 5.54 5.14 -18.09
C GLN A 119 4.08 4.75 -18.36
N GLY A 120 3.65 4.79 -19.63
CA GLY A 120 2.27 4.46 -20.01
C GLY A 120 1.24 5.40 -19.38
N LEU A 121 0.06 4.86 -19.06
CA LEU A 121 -0.99 5.56 -18.32
C LEU A 121 -1.08 5.07 -16.87
N PRO A 122 -1.45 5.93 -15.89
CA PRO A 122 -1.50 5.56 -14.49
C PRO A 122 -2.34 4.31 -14.18
N HIS A 123 -3.49 4.16 -14.84
CA HIS A 123 -4.42 3.04 -14.64
C HIS A 123 -3.88 1.67 -15.10
N GLU A 124 -2.86 1.67 -15.97
CA GLU A 124 -2.15 0.47 -16.44
C GLU A 124 -1.04 0.06 -15.47
N ALA A 125 -0.57 1.00 -14.64
CA ALA A 125 0.46 0.76 -13.65
C ALA A 125 -0.13 0.12 -12.39
N PRO A 126 0.60 -0.82 -11.75
CA PRO A 126 0.14 -1.41 -10.50
C PRO A 126 0.03 -0.33 -9.40
N ARG A 127 -0.89 -0.53 -8.44
CA ARG A 127 -1.13 0.36 -7.29
C ARG A 127 0.16 0.89 -6.65
N ARG A 128 1.13 0.02 -6.40
CA ARG A 128 2.43 0.38 -5.80
C ARG A 128 3.18 1.43 -6.62
N GLU A 129 3.15 1.32 -7.94
CA GLU A 129 3.81 2.27 -8.82
C GLU A 129 3.08 3.61 -8.82
N GLN A 130 1.75 3.61 -8.82
CA GLN A 130 0.96 4.83 -8.69
C GLN A 130 1.29 5.60 -7.40
N ILE A 131 1.37 4.89 -6.27
CA ILE A 131 1.76 5.46 -4.98
C ILE A 131 3.20 6.00 -5.02
N ARG A 132 4.15 5.24 -5.57
CA ARG A 132 5.54 5.69 -5.71
C ARG A 132 5.63 7.00 -6.50
N ARG A 133 4.90 7.11 -7.61
CA ARG A 133 4.88 8.35 -8.42
C ARG A 133 4.22 9.51 -7.68
N ALA A 134 3.19 9.24 -6.87
CA ALA A 134 2.59 10.25 -6.00
C ALA A 134 3.54 10.74 -4.89
N GLN A 135 4.37 9.86 -4.34
CA GLN A 135 5.42 10.26 -3.40
C GLN A 135 6.48 11.15 -4.08
N ILE A 136 6.92 10.81 -5.30
CA ILE A 136 7.85 11.65 -6.08
C ILE A 136 7.23 13.00 -6.45
N LEU A 137 5.92 13.01 -6.72
CA LEU A 137 5.17 14.24 -6.94
C LEU A 137 5.20 15.12 -5.68
N LEU A 138 4.86 14.55 -4.52
CA LEU A 138 4.86 15.28 -3.25
C LEU A 138 6.26 15.68 -2.75
N SER A 139 7.33 15.05 -3.26
CA SER A 139 8.70 15.51 -2.98
C SER A 139 9.10 16.75 -3.78
N GLN A 140 8.26 17.21 -4.72
CA GLN A 140 8.51 18.45 -5.45
C GLN A 140 8.25 19.66 -4.55
N PRO A 141 9.07 20.72 -4.62
CA PRO A 141 8.98 21.87 -3.71
C PRO A 141 7.67 22.65 -3.81
N TRP A 142 6.95 22.53 -4.92
CA TRP A 142 5.68 23.19 -5.17
C TRP A 142 4.48 22.29 -4.86
N ALA A 143 4.68 20.98 -4.67
CA ALA A 143 3.61 20.03 -4.51
C ALA A 143 3.28 19.84 -3.02
N THR A 144 2.01 19.81 -2.72
CA THR A 144 1.44 19.54 -1.40
C THR A 144 0.23 18.63 -1.57
N TRP A 145 -0.28 18.06 -0.48
CA TRP A 145 -1.54 17.31 -0.55
C TRP A 145 -2.70 18.20 -1.01
N GLY A 146 -2.70 19.46 -0.56
CA GLY A 146 -3.75 20.44 -0.82
C GLY A 146 -3.85 20.93 -2.27
N ASN A 147 -2.77 20.97 -3.04
CA ASN A 147 -2.85 21.37 -4.45
C ASN A 147 -3.01 20.17 -5.41
N GLN A 148 -2.48 18.99 -5.04
CA GLN A 148 -2.60 17.80 -5.88
C GLN A 148 -3.95 17.11 -5.73
N TRP A 149 -4.48 17.05 -4.50
CA TRP A 149 -5.77 16.43 -4.19
C TRP A 149 -6.62 17.36 -3.31
N PRO A 150 -7.07 18.52 -3.82
CA PRO A 150 -7.61 19.60 -3.00
C PRO A 150 -8.86 19.24 -2.19
N ALA A 151 -9.78 18.46 -2.76
CA ALA A 151 -11.01 18.07 -2.07
C ALA A 151 -10.74 16.97 -1.04
N CYS A 152 -10.06 15.90 -1.46
CA CYS A 152 -9.82 14.73 -0.64
C CYS A 152 -8.79 14.96 0.47
N SER A 153 -7.72 15.71 0.22
CA SER A 153 -6.75 16.10 1.26
C SER A 153 -7.41 16.83 2.42
N ARG A 154 -8.31 17.78 2.13
CA ARG A 154 -9.06 18.53 3.15
C ARG A 154 -9.99 17.65 3.96
N MET A 155 -10.67 16.70 3.30
CA MET A 155 -11.54 15.74 3.98
C MET A 155 -10.74 14.77 4.87
N LEU A 156 -9.52 14.43 4.46
CA LEU A 156 -8.64 13.51 5.17
C LEU A 156 -7.71 14.19 6.19
N GLY A 157 -7.68 15.52 6.23
CA GLY A 157 -6.80 16.30 7.11
C GLY A 157 -5.32 16.23 6.71
N LEU A 158 -5.02 16.09 5.42
CA LEU A 158 -3.66 16.04 4.89
C LEU A 158 -3.21 17.46 4.53
N SER A 159 -2.11 17.92 5.14
CA SER A 159 -1.54 19.26 4.94
C SER A 159 -0.08 19.19 4.51
#